data_AF-A0AAD7WZA2-F1
#
_entry.id   AF-A0AAD7WZA2-F1
#
_cell.length_a   1.000
_cell.length_b   1.000
_cell.length_c   1.000
_cell.angle_alpha   90.00
_cell.angle_beta   90.00
_cell.angle_gamma   90.00
#
_symmetry.space_group_name_H-M   'P 1'
#
loop_
_entity.id
_entity.type
_entity.pdbx_description
1 polymer ?
#
loop_
_entity_poly.entity_id
_entity_poly.type
_entity_poly.pdbx_seq_one_letter_code
_entity_poly.pdbx_strand_id
1 'polypeptide(L)'
;MASNKYQIVVQGEASETDSDEEVYITSLPSAQCAAAGERVSGEASETDSEGEVEKVRKLIIAGNSEYSQGLRKDLPPLIVIRDAPDLVSATEEKTALRPEQSGRYSTLLQLKLQESNARLCSDVTHTLRQVYHHATREIRTATTHLNNSQNGIINASHSIRLILEDLKSISEKIDIITSCNLLPDITIATP
;
A
#
# COMPACT_ATOMS: atom_id res chain seq x y z
N MET A 1 21.33 27.87 47.01
CA MET A 1 21.04 26.70 46.16
C MET A 1 20.44 27.22 44.85
N ALA A 2 21.16 27.12 43.74
CA ALA A 2 20.65 27.46 42.41
C ALA A 2 20.92 26.25 41.51
N SER A 3 19.86 25.58 41.04
CA SER A 3 19.96 24.43 40.16
C SER A 3 20.18 24.90 38.73
N ASN A 4 21.39 24.76 38.21
CA ASN A 4 21.64 24.86 36.78
C ASN A 4 21.15 23.56 36.12
N LYS A 5 20.01 23.63 35.41
CA LYS A 5 19.59 22.60 34.45
C LYS A 5 20.34 22.85 33.16
N TYR A 6 21.24 21.95 32.80
CA TYR A 6 21.91 21.97 31.51
C TYR A 6 20.95 21.41 30.45
N GLN A 7 20.78 22.13 29.34
CA GLN A 7 20.00 21.66 28.19
C GLN A 7 20.93 20.86 27.28
N ILE A 8 20.69 19.57 27.17
CA ILE A 8 21.44 18.67 26.28
C ILE A 8 20.81 18.84 24.89
N VAL A 9 21.55 19.45 23.97
CA VAL A 9 21.16 19.56 22.56
C VAL A 9 22.01 18.57 21.77
N VAL A 10 21.38 17.55 21.20
CA VAL A 10 22.04 16.60 20.29
C VAL A 10 21.98 17.20 18.89
N GLN A 11 23.15 17.43 18.29
CA GLN A 11 23.25 18.03 16.97
C GLN A 11 22.76 17.01 15.92
N GLY A 12 21.54 17.23 15.40
CA GLY A 12 20.93 16.37 14.38
C GLY A 12 19.51 15.89 14.68
N GLU A 13 18.98 16.11 15.87
CA GLU A 13 17.57 15.81 16.18
C GLU A 13 16.74 17.10 16.13
N ALA A 14 15.75 17.14 15.23
CA ALA A 14 14.81 18.25 15.18
C ALA A 14 13.85 18.16 16.37
N SER A 15 13.68 19.27 17.10
CA SER A 15 12.71 19.37 18.19
C SER A 15 11.30 19.32 17.59
N GLU A 16 10.62 18.19 17.72
CA GLU A 16 9.21 18.07 17.34
C GLU A 16 8.39 19.09 18.16
N THR A 17 7.80 20.05 17.46
CA THR A 17 6.80 20.97 18.02
C THR A 17 5.46 20.50 17.48
N ASP A 18 4.70 19.77 18.30
CA ASP A 18 3.32 19.37 18.00
C ASP A 18 2.42 20.61 18.10
N SER A 19 2.05 21.17 16.95
CA SER A 19 1.17 22.33 16.85
C SER A 19 0.26 22.15 15.65
N ASP A 20 -0.90 21.52 15.88
CA ASP A 20 -1.99 21.36 14.93
C ASP A 20 -2.71 22.70 14.67
N GLU A 21 -2.15 23.54 13.77
CA GLU A 21 -2.82 24.73 13.24
C GLU A 21 -3.41 24.41 11.85
N GLU A 22 -4.68 24.00 11.80
CA GLU A 22 -5.40 23.81 10.54
C GLU A 22 -5.74 25.17 9.90
N VAL A 23 -5.06 25.53 8.81
CA VAL A 23 -5.41 26.71 8.01
C VAL A 23 -6.05 26.28 6.68
N TYR A 24 -7.36 26.46 6.61
CA TYR A 24 -8.17 26.39 5.41
C TYR A 24 -7.77 27.52 4.45
N ILE A 25 -7.17 27.23 3.30
CA ILE A 25 -6.88 28.26 2.28
C ILE A 25 -7.49 27.85 0.93
N THR A 26 -8.71 28.33 0.72
CA THR A 26 -9.35 28.42 -0.59
C THR A 26 -8.98 29.77 -1.21
N SER A 27 -8.35 29.75 -2.40
CA SER A 27 -8.37 30.77 -3.48
C SER A 27 -7.10 31.61 -3.78
N LEU A 28 -6.61 31.42 -5.03
CA LEU A 28 -5.84 32.32 -5.94
C LEU A 28 -4.28 32.35 -5.84
N PRO A 29 -3.57 32.78 -6.91
CA PRO A 29 -3.09 31.92 -7.99
C PRO A 29 -1.56 31.82 -8.06
N SER A 30 -1.10 30.78 -8.77
CA SER A 30 0.29 30.47 -9.10
C SER A 30 1.05 31.65 -9.73
N ALA A 31 2.16 32.03 -9.10
CA ALA A 31 3.25 32.75 -9.74
C ALA A 31 4.60 32.37 -9.08
N GLN A 32 5.34 31.51 -9.79
CA GLN A 32 6.79 31.59 -10.00
C GLN A 32 7.71 31.57 -8.77
N CYS A 33 8.28 30.38 -8.49
CA CYS A 33 9.74 30.19 -8.40
C CYS A 33 10.03 28.69 -8.31
N ALA A 34 9.90 28.00 -9.45
CA ALA A 34 10.54 26.71 -9.64
C ALA A 34 11.97 26.96 -10.15
N ALA A 35 12.88 26.07 -9.73
CA ALA A 35 14.29 25.95 -10.14
C ALA A 35 15.32 26.71 -9.28
N ALA A 36 15.47 26.28 -8.02
CA ALA A 36 16.79 26.21 -7.41
C ALA A 36 16.81 25.03 -6.43
N GLY A 37 17.09 23.83 -6.96
CA GLY A 37 17.43 22.69 -6.11
C GLY A 37 18.70 23.01 -5.33
N GLU A 38 18.66 22.78 -4.03
CA GLU A 38 19.81 22.92 -3.13
C GLU A 38 20.87 21.89 -3.54
N ARG A 39 22.04 22.36 -4.01
CA ARG A 39 23.18 21.49 -4.36
C ARG A 39 23.88 21.07 -3.09
N VAL A 40 23.79 19.77 -2.77
CA VAL A 40 24.53 19.16 -1.67
C VAL A 40 25.96 18.90 -2.14
N SER A 41 26.96 19.37 -1.38
CA SER A 41 28.37 19.07 -1.68
C SER A 41 28.66 17.60 -1.38
N GLY A 42 28.75 16.78 -2.43
CA GLY A 42 29.07 15.35 -2.33
C GLY A 42 28.38 14.46 -3.38
N GLU A 43 27.44 14.99 -4.17
CA GLU A 43 26.74 14.21 -5.18
C GLU A 43 27.59 14.07 -6.46
N ALA A 44 27.87 12.84 -6.88
CA ALA A 44 28.53 12.56 -8.14
C ALA A 44 27.55 12.82 -9.30
N SER A 45 27.93 13.67 -10.27
CA SER A 45 27.14 13.92 -11.48
C SER A 45 26.90 12.60 -12.23
N GLU A 46 25.63 12.34 -12.56
CA GLU A 46 25.24 11.27 -13.48
C GLU A 46 25.87 11.51 -14.85
N THR A 47 26.64 10.54 -15.31
CA THR A 47 27.23 10.53 -16.66
C THR A 47 26.18 10.03 -17.65
N ASP A 48 25.43 10.94 -18.26
CA ASP A 48 24.66 10.64 -19.48
C ASP A 48 25.63 10.68 -20.69
N SER A 49 26.00 9.51 -21.21
CA SER A 49 26.76 9.39 -22.45
C SER A 49 26.12 8.40 -23.43
N GLU A 50 24.95 8.78 -23.95
CA GLU A 50 24.26 8.15 -25.09
C GLU A 50 25.03 8.36 -26.42
N GLY A 51 26.32 7.96 -26.48
CA GLY A 51 27.18 8.18 -27.66
C GLY A 51 28.28 7.13 -27.93
N GLU A 52 28.48 6.13 -27.06
CA GLU A 52 29.56 5.14 -27.22
C GLU A 52 29.12 3.79 -27.84
N VAL A 53 27.84 3.59 -28.13
CA VAL A 53 27.31 2.28 -28.56
C VAL A 53 27.70 1.92 -30.01
N GLU A 54 28.08 2.91 -30.83
CA GLU A 54 28.31 2.69 -32.27
C GLU A 54 29.78 2.36 -32.62
N LYS A 55 30.75 2.77 -31.78
CA LYS A 55 32.18 2.43 -31.99
C LYS A 55 32.52 1.01 -31.54
N VAL A 56 31.85 0.49 -30.50
CA VAL A 56 32.08 -0.87 -29.98
C VAL A 56 31.57 -1.95 -30.95
N ARG A 57 30.44 -1.71 -31.62
CA ARG A 57 29.88 -2.67 -32.59
C ARG A 57 30.78 -2.88 -33.81
N LYS A 58 31.56 -1.87 -34.22
CA LYS A 58 32.46 -1.96 -35.38
C LYS A 58 33.74 -2.76 -35.09
N LEU A 59 34.17 -2.84 -33.82
CA LEU A 59 35.30 -3.67 -33.38
C LEU A 59 34.93 -5.15 -33.22
N ILE A 60 33.67 -5.46 -32.88
CA ILE A 60 33.20 -6.84 -32.67
C ILE A 60 33.12 -7.64 -33.98
N ILE A 61 32.88 -6.99 -35.12
CA ILE A 61 32.68 -7.68 -36.40
C ILE A 61 34.02 -7.99 -37.12
N ALA A 62 35.09 -7.24 -36.86
CA ALA A 62 36.37 -7.39 -37.55
C ALA A 62 37.45 -8.20 -36.79
N GLY A 63 37.21 -8.58 -35.52
CA GLY A 63 38.23 -9.19 -34.65
C GLY A 63 38.08 -10.70 -34.38
N ASN A 64 37.23 -11.42 -35.13
CA ASN A 64 36.74 -12.75 -34.72
C ASN A 64 37.61 -13.95 -35.20
N SER A 65 38.93 -13.83 -35.33
CA SER A 65 39.76 -14.96 -35.80
C SER A 65 40.93 -15.39 -34.92
N GLU A 66 41.44 -14.58 -33.98
CA GLU A 66 42.70 -14.96 -33.28
C GLU A 66 42.68 -14.88 -31.75
N TYR A 67 41.70 -14.21 -31.13
CA TYR A 67 41.63 -14.08 -29.66
C TYR A 67 40.73 -15.11 -28.95
N SER A 68 40.00 -15.94 -29.69
CA SER A 68 39.05 -16.92 -29.14
C SER A 68 39.70 -18.26 -28.70
N GLN A 69 41.00 -18.45 -28.92
CA GLN A 69 41.73 -19.66 -28.51
C GLN A 69 42.42 -19.55 -27.14
N GLY A 70 42.63 -18.35 -26.61
CA GLY A 70 43.33 -18.13 -25.33
C GLY A 70 42.44 -18.26 -24.09
N LEU A 71 41.17 -17.89 -24.18
CA LEU A 71 40.25 -17.86 -23.01
C LEU A 71 39.53 -19.18 -22.72
N ARG A 72 39.65 -20.22 -23.57
CA ARG A 72 38.94 -21.50 -23.38
C ARG A 72 39.63 -22.51 -22.47
N LYS A 73 40.84 -22.24 -21.98
CA LYS A 73 41.64 -23.24 -21.24
C LYS A 73 41.58 -23.11 -19.70
N ASP A 74 41.05 -22.01 -19.16
CA ASP A 74 41.08 -21.74 -17.70
C ASP A 74 39.71 -21.81 -17.00
N LEU A 75 38.63 -22.18 -17.70
CA LEU A 75 37.34 -22.37 -17.04
C LEU A 75 37.09 -23.87 -16.81
N PRO A 76 36.88 -24.31 -15.55
CA PRO A 76 36.42 -25.67 -15.30
C PRO A 76 35.06 -25.87 -16.00
N PRO A 77 34.81 -27.05 -16.59
CA PRO A 77 33.62 -27.28 -17.39
C PRO A 77 32.35 -27.12 -16.54
N LEU A 78 31.38 -26.39 -17.09
CA LEU A 78 30.04 -26.26 -16.51
C LEU A 78 29.35 -27.63 -16.53
N ILE A 79 29.27 -28.26 -15.36
CA ILE A 79 28.49 -29.48 -15.17
C ILE A 79 27.03 -29.05 -14.96
N VAL A 80 26.22 -29.23 -16.01
CA VAL A 80 24.77 -29.03 -15.93
C VAL A 80 24.14 -30.31 -15.44
N ILE A 81 23.90 -30.41 -14.12
CA ILE A 81 23.06 -31.48 -13.56
C ILE A 81 21.61 -31.11 -13.85
N ARG A 82 21.02 -31.74 -14.85
CA ARG A 82 19.58 -31.67 -15.10
C ARG A 82 18.94 -32.76 -14.25
N ASP A 83 18.51 -32.41 -13.05
CA ASP A 83 17.56 -33.25 -12.33
C ASP A 83 16.25 -33.18 -13.11
N ALA A 84 15.94 -34.25 -13.84
CA ALA A 84 14.61 -34.52 -14.33
C ALA A 84 13.89 -35.36 -13.28
N PRO A 85 12.90 -34.80 -12.59
CA PRO A 85 11.80 -35.58 -12.07
C PRO A 85 10.56 -35.29 -12.92
N ASP A 86 9.99 -36.38 -13.43
CA ASP A 86 8.65 -36.41 -13.98
C ASP A 86 7.63 -35.77 -13.02
N LEU A 87 6.60 -35.17 -13.63
CA LEU A 87 5.38 -34.64 -13.02
C LEU A 87 4.95 -35.39 -11.75
N VAL A 88 4.86 -34.69 -10.60
CA VAL A 88 3.61 -34.48 -9.84
C VAL A 88 3.79 -33.21 -8.99
N SER A 89 3.17 -32.13 -9.43
CA SER A 89 3.01 -30.88 -8.68
C SER A 89 1.82 -31.02 -7.74
N ALA A 90 2.07 -30.99 -6.43
CA ALA A 90 1.20 -30.38 -5.43
C ALA A 90 1.79 -30.62 -4.04
N THR A 91 1.72 -29.57 -3.21
CA THR A 91 1.83 -29.57 -1.75
C THR A 91 3.18 -29.07 -1.20
N GLU A 92 3.13 -27.81 -0.75
CA GLU A 92 3.93 -27.20 0.31
C GLU A 92 5.45 -27.43 0.24
N GLU A 93 6.09 -26.67 -0.65
CA GLU A 93 7.52 -26.39 -0.55
C GLU A 93 7.77 -25.46 0.65
N LYS A 94 7.78 -26.08 1.84
CA LYS A 94 8.55 -25.62 2.99
C LYS A 94 9.90 -25.16 2.46
N THR A 95 10.16 -23.86 2.51
CA THR A 95 11.41 -23.22 2.08
C THR A 95 12.52 -23.66 3.04
N ALA A 96 12.94 -24.90 2.87
CA ALA A 96 14.08 -25.53 3.50
C ALA A 96 15.14 -25.77 2.43
N LEU A 97 15.39 -24.78 1.58
CA LEU A 97 16.74 -24.61 1.03
C LEU A 97 17.60 -23.98 2.12
N ARG A 98 17.81 -24.74 3.20
CA ARG A 98 18.98 -24.57 4.05
C ARG A 98 20.16 -24.73 3.10
N PRO A 99 21.02 -23.72 2.91
CA PRO A 99 22.22 -23.93 2.14
C PRO A 99 23.06 -24.93 2.95
N GLU A 100 23.11 -26.18 2.48
CA GLU A 100 24.23 -27.08 2.70
C GLU A 100 25.47 -26.41 2.09
N GLN A 101 25.97 -25.37 2.76
CA GLN A 101 27.16 -24.61 2.37
C GLN A 101 27.95 -24.25 3.61
N SER A 102 28.15 -25.20 4.52
CA SER A 102 29.02 -25.00 5.68
C SER A 102 30.52 -24.94 5.32
N GLY A 103 30.91 -24.81 4.04
CA GLY A 103 32.32 -24.87 3.65
C GLY A 103 32.74 -24.16 2.36
N ARG A 104 31.92 -23.29 1.75
CA ARG A 104 32.24 -22.68 0.43
C ARG A 104 32.36 -21.15 0.39
N TYR A 105 32.31 -20.47 1.53
CA TYR A 105 32.54 -19.02 1.57
C TYR A 105 34.03 -18.76 1.68
N SER A 106 34.67 -18.66 0.52
CA SER A 106 36.12 -18.47 0.41
C SER A 106 36.58 -17.06 0.76
N THR A 107 35.67 -16.08 0.77
CA THR A 107 36.01 -14.68 1.07
C THR A 107 35.07 -14.06 2.11
N LEU A 108 35.58 -13.11 2.91
CA LEU A 108 34.78 -12.34 3.88
C LEU A 108 33.64 -11.56 3.21
N LEU A 109 33.84 -11.10 1.98
CA LEU A 109 32.80 -10.43 1.20
C LEU A 109 31.62 -11.37 0.94
N GLN A 110 31.89 -12.62 0.53
CA GLN A 110 30.83 -13.61 0.29
C GLN A 110 30.03 -13.88 1.56
N LEU A 111 30.69 -14.00 2.71
CA LEU A 111 30.03 -14.18 4.00
C LEU A 111 29.16 -12.97 4.37
N LYS A 112 29.67 -11.74 4.18
CA LYS A 112 28.94 -10.51 4.47
C LYS A 112 27.76 -10.27 3.55
N LEU A 113 27.92 -10.58 2.26
CA LEU A 113 26.85 -10.48 1.28
C LEU A 113 25.73 -11.48 1.62
N GLN A 114 26.08 -12.70 2.00
CA GLN A 114 25.10 -13.70 2.40
C GLN A 114 24.37 -13.27 3.68
N GLU A 115 25.09 -12.79 4.70
CA GLU A 115 24.50 -12.29 5.95
C GLU A 115 23.54 -11.14 5.67
N SER A 116 23.95 -10.16 4.86
CA SER A 116 23.13 -9.01 4.50
C SER A 116 21.90 -9.42 3.67
N ASN A 117 22.06 -10.31 2.69
CA ASN A 117 20.95 -10.81 1.88
C ASN A 117 19.92 -11.57 2.73
N ALA A 118 20.40 -12.41 3.67
CA ALA A 118 19.51 -13.13 4.59
C ALA A 118 18.73 -12.18 5.50
N ARG A 119 19.38 -11.14 6.05
CA ARG A 119 18.72 -10.09 6.84
C ARG A 119 17.70 -9.33 6.01
N LEU A 120 18.08 -8.87 4.82
CA LEU A 120 17.17 -8.17 3.92
C LEU A 120 15.96 -9.02 3.55
N CYS A 121 16.15 -10.30 3.23
CA CYS A 121 15.07 -11.22 2.91
C CYS A 121 14.11 -11.38 4.09
N SER A 122 14.64 -11.53 5.32
CA SER A 122 13.84 -11.57 6.53
C SER A 122 13.03 -10.28 6.74
N ASP A 123 13.67 -9.12 6.58
CA ASP A 123 13.05 -7.82 6.82
C ASP A 123 11.96 -7.51 5.79
N VAL A 124 12.22 -7.79 4.50
CA VAL A 124 11.22 -7.65 3.43
C VAL A 124 10.05 -8.58 3.68
N THR A 125 10.32 -9.84 4.03
CA THR A 125 9.25 -10.82 4.33
C THR A 125 8.42 -10.39 5.52
N HIS A 126 9.05 -9.87 6.58
CA HIS A 126 8.38 -9.37 7.77
C HIS A 126 7.49 -8.16 7.44
N THR A 127 8.04 -7.16 6.76
CA THR A 127 7.32 -5.94 6.36
C THR A 127 6.12 -6.28 5.48
N LEU A 128 6.31 -7.17 4.50
CA LEU A 128 5.25 -7.61 3.62
C LEU A 128 4.13 -8.32 4.40
N ARG A 129 4.48 -9.26 5.29
CA ARG A 129 3.49 -9.92 6.16
C ARG A 129 2.72 -8.92 7.02
N GLN A 130 3.41 -7.95 7.61
CA GLN A 130 2.78 -6.94 8.45
C GLN A 130 1.78 -6.09 7.66
N VAL A 131 2.17 -5.63 6.46
CA VAL A 131 1.29 -4.82 5.59
C VAL A 131 0.07 -5.63 5.16
N TYR A 132 0.24 -6.86 4.68
CA TYR A 132 -0.89 -7.71 4.29
C TYR A 132 -1.79 -8.07 5.48
N HIS A 133 -1.20 -8.35 6.65
CA HIS A 133 -1.97 -8.66 7.84
C HIS A 133 -2.78 -7.45 8.32
N HIS A 134 -2.18 -6.26 8.31
CA HIS A 134 -2.85 -5.00 8.60
C HIS A 134 -3.99 -4.74 7.61
N ALA A 135 -3.73 -4.81 6.30
CA ALA A 135 -4.75 -4.62 5.28
C ALA A 135 -5.91 -5.61 5.42
N THR A 136 -5.62 -6.88 5.73
CA THR A 136 -6.65 -7.90 5.97
C THR A 136 -7.51 -7.55 7.19
N ARG A 137 -6.90 -7.07 8.26
CA ARG A 137 -7.62 -6.63 9.46
C ARG A 137 -8.53 -5.44 9.14
N GLU A 138 -8.03 -4.45 8.41
CA GLU A 138 -8.80 -3.27 8.01
C GLU A 138 -9.97 -3.62 7.07
N ILE A 139 -9.76 -4.54 6.12
CA ILE A 139 -10.86 -5.03 5.28
C ILE A 139 -11.92 -5.73 6.14
N ARG A 140 -11.50 -6.52 7.13
CA ARG A 140 -12.43 -7.22 8.03
C ARG A 140 -13.23 -6.23 8.88
N THR A 141 -12.58 -5.22 9.46
CA THR A 141 -13.28 -4.19 10.24
C THR A 141 -14.24 -3.40 9.36
N ALA A 142 -13.81 -2.93 8.18
CA ALA A 142 -14.68 -2.24 7.23
C ALA A 142 -15.90 -3.10 6.83
N THR A 143 -15.69 -4.40 6.57
CA THR A 143 -16.79 -5.34 6.26
C THR A 143 -17.77 -5.48 7.44
N THR A 144 -17.28 -5.53 8.68
CA THR A 144 -18.16 -5.54 9.85
C THR A 144 -18.96 -4.25 10.00
N HIS A 145 -18.36 -3.08 9.73
CA HIS A 145 -19.06 -1.80 9.74
C HIS A 145 -20.15 -1.75 8.65
N LEU A 146 -19.86 -2.24 7.45
CA LEU A 146 -20.84 -2.34 6.37
C LEU A 146 -22.01 -3.24 6.74
N ASN A 147 -21.75 -4.42 7.31
CA ASN A 147 -22.81 -5.34 7.76
C ASN A 147 -23.69 -4.70 8.84
N ASN A 148 -23.07 -4.04 9.83
CA ASN A 148 -23.81 -3.31 10.86
C ASN A 148 -24.67 -2.19 10.26
N SER A 149 -24.15 -1.46 9.28
CA SER A 149 -24.90 -0.43 8.55
C SER A 149 -26.08 -1.02 7.78
N GLN A 150 -25.87 -2.14 7.07
CA GLN A 150 -26.92 -2.85 6.34
C GLN A 150 -28.06 -3.29 7.26
N ASN A 151 -27.74 -3.86 8.43
CA ASN A 151 -28.75 -4.20 9.42
C ASN A 151 -29.52 -2.96 9.93
N GLY A 152 -28.81 -1.84 10.14
CA GLY A 152 -29.43 -0.56 10.45
C GLY A 152 -30.43 -0.09 9.38
N ILE A 153 -30.05 -0.19 8.10
CA ILE A 153 -30.91 0.17 6.96
C ILE A 153 -32.13 -0.73 6.89
N ILE A 154 -31.98 -2.04 7.07
CA ILE A 154 -33.10 -3.00 7.04
C ILE A 154 -34.09 -2.67 8.15
N ASN A 155 -33.60 -2.42 9.37
CA ASN A 155 -34.45 -2.07 10.50
C ASN A 155 -35.18 -0.74 10.27
N ALA A 156 -34.50 0.29 9.80
CA ALA A 156 -35.12 1.56 9.45
C ALA A 156 -36.18 1.41 8.35
N SER A 157 -35.86 0.63 7.31
CA SER A 157 -36.80 0.34 6.20
C SER A 157 -38.05 -0.38 6.69
N HIS A 158 -37.89 -1.33 7.62
CA HIS A 158 -39.01 -2.01 8.25
C HIS A 158 -39.87 -1.05 9.07
N SER A 159 -39.27 -0.20 9.90
CA SER A 159 -39.99 0.80 10.70
C SER A 159 -40.75 1.80 9.83
N ILE A 160 -40.14 2.28 8.74
CA ILE A 160 -40.81 3.16 7.78
C ILE A 160 -42.02 2.47 7.15
N ARG A 161 -41.90 1.19 6.77
CA ARG A 161 -43.02 0.43 6.21
C ARG A 161 -44.20 0.37 7.17
N LEU A 162 -43.95 0.06 8.44
CA LEU A 162 -44.99 0.02 9.48
C LEU A 162 -45.66 1.38 9.64
N ILE A 163 -44.87 2.46 9.74
CA ILE A 163 -45.41 3.83 9.85
C ILE A 163 -46.29 4.18 8.65
N LEU A 164 -45.88 3.82 7.43
CA LEU A 164 -46.68 4.06 6.22
C LEU A 164 -47.99 3.27 6.21
N GLU A 165 -47.98 2.05 6.71
CA GLU A 165 -49.17 1.22 6.83
C GLU A 165 -50.15 1.78 7.88
N ASP A 166 -49.63 2.21 9.02
CA ASP A 166 -50.42 2.89 10.06
C ASP A 166 -51.02 4.20 9.54
N LEU A 167 -50.23 5.03 8.84
CA LEU A 167 -50.71 6.27 8.23
C LEU A 167 -51.79 6.02 7.18
N LYS A 168 -51.65 4.97 6.39
CA LYS A 168 -52.67 4.57 5.42
C LYS A 168 -53.98 4.17 6.11
N SER A 169 -53.88 3.37 7.17
CA SER A 169 -55.02 2.97 7.99
C SER A 169 -55.73 4.18 8.62
N ILE A 170 -54.96 5.12 9.19
CA ILE A 170 -55.50 6.37 9.75
C ILE A 170 -56.20 7.20 8.66
N SER A 171 -55.59 7.33 7.47
CA SER A 171 -56.19 8.03 6.35
C SER A 171 -57.53 7.41 5.94
N GLU A 172 -57.64 6.08 5.89
CA GLU A 172 -58.90 5.38 5.58
C GLU A 172 -59.96 5.64 6.67
N LYS A 173 -59.58 5.62 7.95
CA LYS A 173 -60.50 5.95 9.04
C LYS A 173 -61.00 7.39 8.98
N ILE A 174 -60.13 8.34 8.67
CA ILE A 174 -60.52 9.75 8.49
C ILE A 174 -61.48 9.87 7.31
N ASP A 175 -61.19 9.23 6.18
CA ASP A 175 -62.06 9.25 5.00
C ASP A 175 -63.47 8.71 5.32
N ILE A 176 -63.57 7.62 6.10
CA ILE A 176 -64.85 7.09 6.60
C ILE A 176 -65.57 8.13 7.48
N ILE A 177 -64.87 8.78 8.41
CA ILE A 177 -65.47 9.79 9.30
C ILE A 177 -65.94 11.00 8.49
N THR A 178 -65.16 11.47 7.52
CA THR A 178 -65.51 12.63 6.70
C THR A 178 -66.61 12.33 5.68
N SER A 179 -66.70 11.10 5.18
CA SER A 179 -67.77 10.66 4.27
C SER A 179 -69.08 10.38 4.99
N CYS A 180 -69.02 10.11 6.29
CA CYS A 180 -70.18 10.07 7.16
C CYS A 180 -70.69 11.50 7.40
N ASN A 181 -71.71 11.92 6.62
CA ASN A 181 -72.52 13.13 6.84
C ASN A 181 -73.35 13.00 8.14
N LEU A 182 -72.68 12.91 9.29
CA LEU A 182 -73.31 12.65 10.59
C LEU A 182 -73.92 13.90 11.24
N LEU A 183 -73.84 15.06 10.58
CA LEU A 183 -74.45 16.30 11.03
C LEU A 183 -75.71 16.56 10.20
N PRO A 184 -76.92 16.45 10.79
CA PRO A 184 -78.12 16.89 10.12
C PRO A 184 -78.03 18.40 9.88
N ASP A 185 -78.26 18.81 8.63
CA ASP A 185 -78.36 20.22 8.27
C ASP A 185 -79.63 20.79 8.91
N ILE A 186 -79.47 21.50 10.04
CA ILE A 186 -80.60 22.12 10.74
C ILE A 186 -80.92 23.43 10.03
N THR A 187 -81.82 23.39 9.05
CA THR A 187 -82.37 24.60 8.43
C THR A 187 -83.29 25.30 9.43
N ILE A 188 -82.76 26.26 10.18
CA ILE A 188 -83.57 27.15 11.02
C ILE A 188 -84.23 28.17 10.09
N ALA A 189 -85.52 28.00 9.79
CA ALA A 189 -86.29 29.00 9.08
C ALA A 189 -86.33 30.28 9.94
N THR A 190 -85.69 31.34 9.46
CA THR A 190 -85.73 32.66 10.08
C THR A 190 -87.13 33.28 9.86
N PRO A 191 -87.76 33.82 10.92
CA PRO A 191 -89.08 34.45 10.85
C PRO A 191 -89.07 35.79 10.09
#